data_AF-A0A379X2P7-F1
#
_entry.id   AF-A0A379X2P7-F1
#
_cell.length_a   1.000
_cell.length_b   1.000
_cell.length_c   1.000
_cell.angle_alpha   90.00
_cell.angle_beta   90.00
_cell.angle_gamma   90.00
#
_symmetry.space_group_name_H-M   'P 1'
#
loop_
_entity.id
_entity.type
_entity.pdbx_description
1 polymer ?
#
loop_
_entity_poly.entity_id
_entity_poly.type
_entity_poly.pdbx_seq_one_letter_code
_entity_poly.pdbx_strand_id
1 'polypeptide(L)'
;MKYLKLPLYIKTALYCSLATTTFSALAEELNFDMGILTSRGISPNVAQYFSRAPRFLPGSHTVMVKINGVNRGSLVARFDTEGQLCVDDDFLSASGLVPLNISAKETCHSLQEDYPSAIITPLPNSESLELFVPAQALDNNLLSLNNVIKGGTAGLFNYNLYASRSESSGSDSRNYAQANLEAGLNFAEWTLRSRYMLTNNDGEYRTDSLYTYAEHVFQAQKMRAQVGQINVNSSLFSGAPINGVQLIPEQGLAQDTQGVTINGIARTHQARVEVRQSGQIIYTAPVNAGAFTLENVPIIRSKYRP
;
A
#
# COMPACT_ATOMS: atom_id res chain seq x y z
N MET A 1 10.96 56.73 69.55
CA MET A 1 11.48 56.17 68.28
C MET A 1 11.20 54.68 68.28
N LYS A 2 10.25 54.26 67.44
CA LYS A 2 9.59 52.94 67.46
C LYS A 2 10.24 52.05 66.39
N TYR A 3 10.79 50.90 66.79
CA TYR A 3 11.25 49.85 65.88
C TYR A 3 10.15 48.79 65.74
N LEU A 4 9.47 48.75 64.60
CA LEU A 4 8.49 47.71 64.26
C LEU A 4 9.20 46.65 63.39
N LYS A 5 9.47 45.48 63.96
CA LYS A 5 10.10 44.34 63.26
C LYS A 5 9.07 43.65 62.35
N LEU A 6 8.98 44.11 61.09
CA LEU A 6 8.06 43.59 60.08
C LEU A 6 8.56 42.41 59.18
N PRO A 7 9.73 41.74 59.35
CA PRO A 7 10.13 40.69 58.40
C PRO A 7 9.87 39.25 58.86
N LEU A 8 9.27 39.00 60.04
CA LEU A 8 9.10 37.63 60.58
C LEU A 8 7.73 36.99 60.25
N TYR A 9 6.68 37.78 59.99
CA TYR A 9 5.33 37.26 59.74
C TYR A 9 5.02 36.96 58.25
N ILE A 10 5.85 37.42 57.31
CA ILE A 10 5.64 37.17 55.87
C ILE A 10 6.16 35.77 55.47
N LYS A 11 7.12 35.20 56.20
CA LYS A 11 7.63 33.85 55.92
C LYS A 11 6.72 32.72 56.39
N THR A 12 5.85 32.95 57.38
CA THR A 12 4.93 31.92 57.88
C THR A 12 3.62 31.84 57.09
N ALA A 13 3.18 32.93 56.46
CA ALA A 13 1.97 32.92 55.62
C ALA A 13 2.18 32.22 54.26
N LEU A 14 3.42 32.17 53.74
CA LEU A 14 3.71 31.56 52.43
C LEU A 14 3.86 30.03 52.46
N TYR A 15 4.02 29.41 53.64
CA TYR A 15 4.04 27.95 53.77
C TYR A 15 2.64 27.34 54.01
N CYS A 16 1.63 28.17 54.31
CA CYS A 16 0.28 27.69 54.60
C CYS A 16 -0.62 27.56 53.36
N SER A 17 -0.17 28.03 52.18
CA SER A 17 -0.90 27.93 50.91
C SER A 17 -0.45 26.76 50.01
N LEU A 18 0.52 25.95 50.44
CA LEU A 18 0.99 24.75 49.71
C LEU A 18 0.46 23.43 50.30
N ALA A 19 -0.72 23.46 50.92
CA ALA A 19 -1.50 22.26 51.21
C ALA A 19 -2.70 22.20 50.24
N THR A 20 -2.41 22.23 48.94
CA THR A 20 -3.36 21.72 47.94
C THR A 20 -3.50 20.23 48.20
N THR A 21 -4.61 19.87 48.84
CA THR A 21 -5.11 18.52 48.96
C THR A 21 -5.03 17.85 47.59
N THR A 22 -4.09 16.92 47.43
CA THR A 22 -4.13 15.93 46.37
C THR A 22 -5.35 15.06 46.64
N PHE A 23 -6.51 15.45 46.09
CA PHE A 23 -7.60 14.52 45.90
C PHE A 23 -7.08 13.49 44.90
N SER A 24 -6.55 12.38 45.41
CA SER A 24 -6.53 11.14 44.66
C SER A 24 -7.99 10.78 44.42
N ALA A 25 -8.53 11.21 43.28
CA ALA A 25 -9.74 10.62 42.74
C ALA A 25 -9.40 9.14 42.49
N LEU A 26 -9.74 8.29 43.44
CA LEU A 26 -9.84 6.86 43.20
C LEU A 26 -10.88 6.71 42.09
N ALA A 27 -10.42 6.31 40.91
CA ALA A 27 -11.30 5.98 39.81
C ALA A 27 -12.32 4.96 40.32
N GLU A 28 -13.59 5.32 40.25
CA GLU A 28 -14.70 4.46 40.62
C GLU A 28 -14.66 3.25 39.67
N GLU A 29 -14.34 2.07 40.21
CA GLU A 29 -14.39 0.83 39.44
C GLU A 29 -15.82 0.68 38.92
N LEU A 30 -15.97 0.62 37.60
CA LEU A 30 -17.24 0.48 36.93
C LEU A 30 -17.78 -0.94 37.21
N ASN A 31 -18.46 -1.07 38.35
CA ASN A 31 -19.00 -2.33 38.83
C ASN A 31 -20.33 -2.61 38.13
N PHE A 32 -20.29 -3.55 37.19
CA PHE A 32 -21.50 -4.06 36.57
C PHE A 32 -22.34 -4.82 37.60
N ASP A 33 -23.67 -4.63 37.58
CA ASP A 33 -24.58 -5.45 38.37
C ASP A 33 -24.65 -6.85 37.78
N MET A 34 -23.84 -7.73 38.37
CA MET A 34 -23.70 -9.13 37.94
C MET A 34 -25.01 -9.91 38.09
N GLY A 35 -25.90 -9.51 39.01
CA GLY A 35 -27.20 -10.13 39.21
C GLY A 35 -28.13 -9.89 38.01
N ILE A 36 -28.17 -8.65 37.52
CA ILE A 36 -28.93 -8.30 36.30
C ILE A 36 -28.37 -9.03 35.07
N LEU A 37 -27.05 -9.08 34.91
CA LEU A 37 -26.42 -9.75 33.76
C LEU A 37 -26.67 -11.27 33.77
N THR A 38 -26.57 -11.89 34.95
CA THR A 38 -26.88 -13.32 35.11
C THR A 38 -28.36 -13.61 34.81
N SER A 39 -29.29 -12.73 35.24
CA SER A 39 -30.72 -12.88 34.93
C SER A 39 -31.04 -12.77 33.44
N ARG A 40 -30.14 -12.18 32.64
CA ARG A 40 -30.22 -12.08 31.17
C ARG A 40 -29.41 -13.17 30.44
N GLY A 41 -28.90 -14.17 31.17
CA GLY A 41 -28.13 -15.29 30.60
C GLY A 41 -26.69 -14.95 30.25
N ILE A 42 -26.17 -13.80 30.68
CA ILE A 42 -24.76 -13.43 30.49
C ILE A 42 -23.95 -13.98 31.65
N SER A 43 -22.94 -14.80 31.35
CA SER A 43 -22.09 -15.38 32.40
C SER A 43 -21.31 -14.29 33.15
N PRO A 44 -21.16 -14.40 34.48
CA PRO A 44 -20.38 -13.46 35.26
C PRO A 44 -18.93 -13.31 34.79
N ASN A 45 -18.33 -14.38 34.26
CA ASN A 45 -16.95 -14.32 33.75
C ASN A 45 -16.82 -13.43 32.51
N VAL A 46 -17.80 -13.46 31.60
CA VAL A 46 -17.84 -12.59 30.41
C VAL A 46 -18.09 -11.14 30.80
N ALA A 47 -19.01 -10.91 31.73
CA ALA A 47 -19.29 -9.58 32.25
C ALA A 47 -18.08 -8.96 32.97
N GLN A 48 -17.36 -9.76 33.77
CA GLN A 48 -16.12 -9.33 34.41
C GLN A 48 -15.01 -9.06 33.39
N TYR A 49 -14.96 -9.85 32.31
CA TYR A 49 -13.97 -9.67 31.24
C TYR A 49 -14.14 -8.33 30.52
N PHE A 50 -15.37 -7.88 30.27
CA PHE A 50 -15.64 -6.62 29.59
C PHE A 50 -15.84 -5.43 30.53
N SER A 51 -15.62 -5.60 31.83
CA SER A 51 -15.96 -4.56 32.81
C SER A 51 -15.10 -3.30 32.74
N ARG A 52 -13.90 -3.40 32.16
CA ARG A 52 -12.93 -2.30 32.10
C ARG A 52 -12.86 -1.63 30.73
N ALA A 53 -12.82 -2.43 29.67
CA ALA A 53 -12.72 -1.94 28.30
C ALA A 53 -13.22 -2.99 27.30
N PRO A 54 -13.71 -2.58 26.13
CA PRO A 54 -13.88 -3.48 24.98
C PRO A 54 -12.53 -4.07 24.58
N ARG A 55 -12.47 -5.40 24.41
CA ARG A 55 -11.28 -6.14 23.95
C ARG A 55 -11.68 -7.38 23.17
N PHE A 56 -10.77 -7.96 22.40
CA PHE A 56 -11.03 -9.26 21.78
C PHE A 56 -10.97 -10.37 22.83
N LEU A 57 -11.83 -11.38 22.72
CA LEU A 57 -11.71 -12.58 23.56
C LEU A 57 -10.43 -13.34 23.20
N PRO A 58 -9.81 -14.07 24.14
CA PRO A 58 -8.66 -14.91 23.84
C PRO A 58 -8.97 -15.92 22.72
N GLY A 59 -8.03 -16.07 21.79
CA GLY A 59 -8.15 -16.96 20.62
C GLY A 59 -7.98 -16.22 19.29
N SER A 60 -8.30 -16.92 18.20
CA SER A 60 -8.16 -16.40 16.84
C SER A 60 -9.44 -15.75 16.35
N HIS A 61 -9.32 -14.55 15.81
CA HIS A 61 -10.42 -13.76 15.25
C HIS A 61 -10.07 -13.29 13.84
N THR A 62 -11.05 -13.32 12.95
CA THR A 62 -10.92 -12.69 11.64
C THR A 62 -11.14 -11.19 11.79
N VAL A 63 -10.15 -10.38 11.44
CA VAL A 63 -10.19 -8.93 11.60
C VAL A 63 -9.73 -8.20 10.35
N MET A 64 -10.27 -7.02 10.10
CA MET A 64 -9.76 -6.09 9.10
C MET A 64 -8.47 -5.45 9.62
N VAL A 65 -7.35 -5.70 8.95
CA VAL A 65 -6.04 -5.21 9.38
C VAL A 65 -5.66 -3.96 8.59
N LYS A 66 -5.20 -2.94 9.30
CA LYS A 66 -4.67 -1.70 8.73
C LYS A 66 -3.31 -1.39 9.33
N ILE A 67 -2.28 -1.26 8.49
CA ILE A 67 -0.91 -1.00 8.94
C ILE A 67 -0.45 0.34 8.37
N ASN A 68 0.00 1.25 9.24
CA ASN A 68 0.46 2.59 8.86
C ASN A 68 -0.55 3.37 8.00
N GLY A 69 -1.85 3.14 8.23
CA GLY A 69 -2.92 3.76 7.46
C GLY A 69 -3.40 2.97 6.23
N VAL A 70 -2.68 1.93 5.81
CA VAL A 70 -2.96 1.14 4.60
C VAL A 70 -3.74 -0.13 4.97
N ASN A 71 -4.86 -0.37 4.29
CA ASN A 71 -5.64 -1.59 4.48
C ASN A 71 -4.86 -2.81 3.94
N ARG A 72 -4.73 -3.85 4.77
CA ARG A 72 -4.12 -5.15 4.45
C ARG A 72 -5.15 -6.25 4.19
N GLY A 73 -6.44 -5.94 4.36
CA GLY A 73 -7.53 -6.87 4.14
C GLY A 73 -7.90 -7.64 5.42
N SER A 74 -8.68 -8.71 5.23
CA SER A 74 -9.17 -9.54 6.32
C SER A 74 -8.17 -10.64 6.63
N LEU A 75 -7.65 -10.67 7.85
CA LEU A 75 -6.62 -11.60 8.32
C LEU A 75 -7.06 -12.27 9.61
N VAL A 76 -6.50 -13.43 9.90
CA VAL A 76 -6.67 -14.08 11.20
C VAL A 76 -5.64 -13.50 12.16
N ALA A 77 -6.10 -12.84 13.23
CA ALA A 77 -5.28 -12.34 14.31
C ALA A 77 -5.58 -13.11 15.59
N ARG A 78 -4.55 -13.45 16.35
CA ARG A 78 -4.69 -14.13 17.63
C ARG A 78 -4.56 -13.15 18.77
N PHE A 79 -5.42 -13.27 19.77
CA PHE A 79 -5.42 -12.43 20.96
C PHE A 79 -5.22 -13.27 22.22
N ASP A 80 -4.49 -12.73 23.19
CA ASP A 80 -4.25 -13.37 24.48
C ASP A 80 -5.41 -13.18 25.46
N THR A 81 -5.22 -13.59 26.71
CA THR A 81 -6.21 -13.43 27.79
C THR A 81 -6.47 -11.98 28.17
N GLU A 82 -5.62 -11.05 27.79
CA GLU A 82 -5.78 -9.62 28.06
C GLU A 82 -6.43 -8.88 26.87
N GLY A 83 -6.52 -9.55 25.71
CA GLY A 83 -7.02 -9.00 24.46
C GLY A 83 -5.93 -8.31 23.63
N GLN A 84 -4.66 -8.59 23.91
CA GLN A 84 -3.51 -8.08 23.17
C GLN A 84 -3.17 -8.99 21.99
N LEU A 85 -2.65 -8.40 20.91
CA LEU A 85 -2.27 -9.13 19.71
C LEU A 85 -1.07 -10.05 19.99
N CYS A 86 -1.23 -11.34 19.68
CA CYS A 86 -0.14 -12.30 19.56
C CYS A 86 0.24 -12.41 18.08
N VAL A 87 1.49 -12.10 17.74
CA VAL A 87 1.99 -12.32 16.38
C VAL A 87 2.62 -13.71 16.24
N ASP A 88 2.50 -14.28 15.05
CA ASP A 88 3.14 -15.51 14.60
C ASP A 88 3.57 -15.34 13.13
N ASP A 89 4.33 -16.31 12.61
CA ASP A 89 4.87 -16.23 11.24
C ASP A 89 3.77 -16.08 10.18
N ASP A 90 2.62 -16.73 10.38
CA ASP A 90 1.47 -16.65 9.48
C ASP A 90 0.89 -15.23 9.47
N PHE A 91 0.67 -14.62 10.64
CA PHE A 91 0.21 -13.24 10.75
C PHE A 91 1.22 -12.27 10.17
N LEU A 92 2.52 -12.41 10.47
CA LEU A 92 3.56 -11.51 9.96
C LEU A 92 3.60 -11.55 8.42
N SER A 93 3.61 -12.75 7.83
CA SER A 93 3.62 -12.93 6.37
C SER A 93 2.37 -12.35 5.71
N ALA A 94 1.18 -12.63 6.25
CA ALA A 94 -0.08 -12.21 5.64
C ALA A 94 -0.37 -10.71 5.85
N SER A 95 0.03 -10.16 7.00
CA SER A 95 -0.13 -8.74 7.34
C SER A 95 0.92 -7.87 6.67
N GLY A 96 2.04 -8.47 6.32
CA GLY A 96 3.06 -7.83 5.56
C GLY A 96 4.17 -7.17 6.36
N LEU A 97 4.47 -7.78 7.49
CA LEU A 97 5.56 -7.42 8.37
C LEU A 97 6.74 -8.35 8.06
N VAL A 98 7.96 -7.87 8.35
CA VAL A 98 9.14 -8.72 8.21
C VAL A 98 9.08 -9.90 9.19
N PRO A 99 9.60 -11.09 8.82
CA PRO A 99 9.67 -12.22 9.73
C PRO A 99 10.49 -11.89 10.99
N LEU A 100 10.03 -12.40 12.14
CA LEU A 100 10.66 -12.20 13.44
C LEU A 100 11.22 -13.53 13.96
N ASN A 101 12.19 -13.47 14.87
CA ASN A 101 12.77 -14.69 15.45
C ASN A 101 11.97 -15.13 16.67
N ILE A 102 10.76 -15.65 16.44
CA ILE A 102 9.84 -16.08 17.49
C ILE A 102 10.27 -17.46 18.01
N SER A 103 10.40 -17.59 19.33
CA SER A 103 10.77 -18.85 19.96
C SER A 103 9.67 -19.89 19.83
N ALA A 104 9.99 -21.12 19.43
CA ALA A 104 9.02 -22.22 19.34
C ALA A 104 8.35 -22.61 20.68
N LYS A 105 8.87 -22.12 21.81
CA LYS A 105 8.28 -22.32 23.15
C LYS A 105 7.33 -21.20 23.56
N GLU A 106 7.32 -20.10 22.82
CA GLU A 106 6.55 -18.91 23.14
C GLU A 106 5.13 -19.07 22.63
N THR A 107 4.16 -18.96 23.54
CA THR A 107 2.76 -19.17 23.18
C THR A 107 2.11 -17.94 22.60
N CYS A 108 2.63 -16.73 22.84
CA CYS A 108 2.09 -15.48 22.32
C CYS A 108 3.24 -14.47 22.28
N HIS A 109 3.67 -14.09 21.07
CA HIS A 109 4.74 -13.12 20.90
C HIS A 109 4.19 -11.71 20.75
N SER A 110 4.78 -10.76 21.47
CA SER A 110 4.37 -9.35 21.43
C SER A 110 5.20 -8.59 20.41
N LEU A 111 4.53 -7.95 19.44
CA LEU A 111 5.22 -7.16 18.41
C LEU A 111 6.05 -6.00 18.99
N GLN A 112 5.70 -5.51 20.18
CA GLN A 112 6.47 -4.46 20.86
C GLN A 112 7.82 -4.91 21.41
N GLU A 113 8.08 -6.22 21.49
CA GLU A 113 9.39 -6.74 21.90
C GLU A 113 10.46 -6.48 20.84
N ASP A 114 10.13 -6.72 19.56
CA ASP A 114 11.00 -6.39 18.43
C ASP A 114 10.89 -4.93 18.01
N TYR A 115 9.70 -4.33 18.14
CA TYR A 115 9.44 -2.94 17.75
C TYR A 115 8.84 -2.12 18.90
N PRO A 116 9.66 -1.62 19.84
CA PRO A 116 9.16 -0.86 21.01
C PRO A 116 8.37 0.41 20.67
N SER A 117 8.54 0.96 19.46
CA SER A 117 7.80 2.12 18.97
C SER A 117 6.47 1.76 18.30
N ALA A 118 6.15 0.47 18.15
CA ALA A 118 4.91 0.03 17.56
C ALA A 118 3.70 0.36 18.45
N ILE A 119 2.63 0.84 17.82
CA ILE A 119 1.34 1.09 18.47
C ILE A 119 0.35 0.08 17.92
N ILE A 120 -0.26 -0.68 18.81
CA ILE A 120 -1.27 -1.69 18.49
C ILE A 120 -2.60 -1.21 19.04
N THR A 121 -3.59 -1.03 18.17
CA THR A 121 -4.93 -0.57 18.52
C THR A 121 -5.96 -1.61 18.08
N PRO A 122 -6.32 -2.56 18.96
CA PRO A 122 -7.42 -3.48 18.70
C PRO A 122 -8.76 -2.74 18.78
N LEU A 123 -9.63 -2.95 17.79
CA LEU A 123 -10.96 -2.35 17.68
C LEU A 123 -12.02 -3.46 17.59
N PRO A 124 -12.38 -4.10 18.71
CA PRO A 124 -13.26 -5.28 18.73
C PRO A 124 -14.68 -4.96 18.25
N ASN A 125 -15.19 -3.76 18.52
CA ASN A 125 -16.54 -3.36 18.10
C ASN A 125 -16.72 -3.27 16.57
N SER A 126 -15.61 -3.19 15.83
CA SER A 126 -15.60 -3.13 14.36
C SER A 126 -14.79 -4.26 13.73
N GLU A 127 -14.46 -5.31 14.50
CA GLU A 127 -13.61 -6.43 14.05
C GLU A 127 -12.36 -5.95 13.31
N SER A 128 -11.68 -4.94 13.86
CA SER A 128 -10.55 -4.28 13.19
C SER A 128 -9.31 -4.24 14.07
N LEU A 129 -8.15 -4.19 13.43
CA LEU A 129 -6.86 -4.07 14.08
C LEU A 129 -6.03 -3.00 13.34
N GLU A 130 -5.76 -1.90 14.03
CA GLU A 130 -4.87 -0.86 13.51
C GLU A 130 -3.48 -1.02 14.13
N LEU A 131 -2.48 -1.18 13.27
CA LEU A 131 -1.07 -1.24 13.64
C LEU A 131 -0.34 -0.02 13.11
N PHE A 132 0.48 0.57 13.96
CA PHE A 132 1.41 1.61 13.56
C PHE A 132 2.83 1.15 13.90
N VAL A 133 3.59 0.76 12.87
CA VAL A 133 4.89 0.07 13.02
C VAL A 133 6.01 0.86 12.33
N PRO A 134 7.26 0.81 12.84
CA PRO A 134 8.37 1.52 12.21
C PRO A 134 8.62 1.00 10.79
N ALA A 135 9.25 1.81 9.94
CA ALA A 135 9.47 1.44 8.54
C ALA A 135 10.26 0.14 8.38
N GLN A 136 11.17 -0.18 9.33
CA GLN A 136 11.97 -1.40 9.28
C GLN A 136 11.14 -2.67 9.57
N ALA A 137 9.94 -2.52 10.12
CA ALA A 137 9.03 -3.63 10.37
C ALA A 137 8.20 -4.02 9.14
N LEU A 138 8.13 -3.14 8.13
CA LEU A 138 7.38 -3.40 6.90
C LEU A 138 8.22 -4.20 5.93
N ASP A 139 7.67 -5.30 5.43
CA ASP A 139 8.31 -6.01 4.32
C ASP A 139 8.03 -5.26 3.00
N ASN A 140 9.01 -4.50 2.52
CA ASN A 140 8.90 -3.81 1.24
C ASN A 140 8.69 -4.78 0.05
N ASN A 141 8.88 -6.09 0.24
CA ASN A 141 8.57 -7.11 -0.75
C ASN A 141 7.08 -7.43 -0.89
N LEU A 142 6.13 -6.83 -0.17
CA LEU A 142 4.70 -7.09 -0.46
C LEU A 142 4.15 -6.30 -1.65
N LEU A 143 4.89 -5.29 -2.10
CA LEU A 143 4.72 -4.79 -3.45
C LEU A 143 5.38 -5.72 -4.48
N SER A 144 6.08 -6.77 -4.05
CA SER A 144 6.61 -7.79 -4.94
C SER A 144 5.50 -8.78 -5.27
N LEU A 145 5.05 -8.73 -6.53
CA LEU A 145 4.76 -9.85 -7.44
C LEU A 145 3.79 -10.98 -7.04
N ASN A 146 3.41 -11.14 -5.78
CA ASN A 146 2.68 -12.31 -5.27
C ASN A 146 1.17 -12.26 -5.60
N ASN A 147 0.64 -11.11 -6.01
CA ASN A 147 -0.74 -10.95 -6.46
C ASN A 147 -0.86 -10.74 -7.98
N VAL A 148 0.18 -11.07 -8.76
CA VAL A 148 0.06 -11.08 -10.23
C VAL A 148 -0.73 -12.32 -10.64
N ILE A 149 -1.98 -12.12 -11.06
CA ILE A 149 -2.80 -13.16 -11.67
C ILE A 149 -2.20 -13.49 -13.04
N LYS A 150 -1.93 -14.78 -13.29
CA LYS A 150 -1.32 -15.28 -14.53
C LYS A 150 -2.16 -16.40 -15.13
N GLY A 151 -1.88 -16.69 -16.40
CA GLY A 151 -2.46 -17.82 -17.10
C GLY A 151 -3.77 -17.50 -17.81
N GLY A 152 -4.55 -18.55 -18.08
CA GLY A 152 -5.67 -18.50 -19.01
C GLY A 152 -5.22 -18.72 -20.47
N THR A 153 -6.18 -19.11 -21.31
CA THR A 153 -5.99 -19.23 -22.75
C THR A 153 -7.07 -18.44 -23.43
N ALA A 154 -6.68 -17.49 -24.28
CA ALA A 154 -7.62 -16.60 -24.93
C ALA A 154 -7.10 -16.18 -26.30
N GLY A 155 -7.99 -16.21 -27.29
CA GLY A 155 -7.80 -15.56 -28.57
C GLY A 155 -8.30 -14.11 -28.54
N LEU A 156 -7.69 -13.27 -29.34
CA LEU A 156 -8.02 -11.85 -29.52
C LEU A 156 -8.10 -11.58 -31.02
N PHE A 157 -9.14 -10.86 -31.43
CA PHE A 157 -9.21 -10.26 -32.76
C PHE A 157 -9.85 -8.86 -32.65
N ASN A 158 -9.06 -7.85 -32.98
CA ASN A 158 -9.45 -6.44 -33.01
C ASN A 158 -9.43 -5.95 -34.45
N TYR A 159 -10.38 -5.10 -34.81
CA TYR A 159 -10.46 -4.49 -36.13
C TYR A 159 -10.85 -3.00 -36.04
N ASN A 160 -10.31 -2.20 -36.94
CA ASN A 160 -10.73 -0.81 -37.15
C ASN A 160 -10.79 -0.54 -38.66
N LEU A 161 -11.97 -0.20 -39.15
CA LEU A 161 -12.25 0.03 -40.56
C LEU A 161 -12.58 1.51 -40.78
N TYR A 162 -11.98 2.09 -41.82
CA TYR A 162 -12.23 3.45 -42.27
C TYR A 162 -12.47 3.45 -43.77
N ALA A 163 -13.44 4.24 -44.23
CA ALA A 163 -13.68 4.48 -45.64
C ALA A 163 -14.09 5.94 -45.86
N SER A 164 -13.61 6.52 -46.96
CA SER A 164 -13.98 7.87 -47.38
C SER A 164 -14.12 7.93 -48.89
N ARG A 165 -15.02 8.82 -49.32
CA ARG A 165 -15.24 9.14 -50.73
C ARG A 165 -15.25 10.66 -50.87
N SER A 166 -14.47 11.16 -51.81
CA SER A 166 -14.36 12.57 -52.13
C SER A 166 -14.84 12.81 -53.56
N GLU A 167 -15.79 13.72 -53.70
CA GLU A 167 -16.34 14.13 -54.99
C GLU A 167 -16.11 15.62 -55.15
N SER A 168 -15.61 16.03 -56.32
CA SER A 168 -15.42 17.43 -56.68
C SER A 168 -16.01 17.67 -58.07
N SER A 169 -16.67 18.82 -58.25
CA SER A 169 -17.33 19.14 -59.51
C SER A 169 -16.29 19.20 -60.64
N GLY A 170 -16.43 18.33 -61.64
CA GLY A 170 -15.52 18.27 -62.79
C GLY A 170 -14.29 17.36 -62.63
N SER A 171 -14.19 16.57 -61.55
CA SER A 171 -13.17 15.52 -61.41
C SER A 171 -13.78 14.16 -61.07
N ASP A 172 -13.02 13.09 -61.31
CA ASP A 172 -13.40 11.74 -60.88
C ASP A 172 -13.50 11.65 -59.35
N SER A 173 -14.42 10.81 -58.86
CA SER A 173 -14.58 10.52 -57.43
C SER A 173 -13.37 9.75 -56.92
N ARG A 174 -12.77 10.18 -55.81
CA ARG A 174 -11.70 9.44 -55.12
C ARG A 174 -12.27 8.63 -53.97
N ASN A 175 -11.88 7.36 -53.88
CA ASN A 175 -12.27 6.44 -52.83
C ASN A 175 -11.04 5.97 -52.07
N TYR A 176 -11.11 6.02 -50.75
CA TYR A 176 -10.09 5.50 -49.86
C TYR A 176 -10.73 4.57 -48.83
N ALA A 177 -10.11 3.43 -48.57
CA ALA A 177 -10.46 2.55 -47.48
C ALA A 177 -9.22 2.05 -46.75
N GLN A 178 -9.35 1.83 -45.45
CA GLN A 178 -8.31 1.30 -44.60
C GLN A 178 -8.91 0.29 -43.61
N ALA A 179 -8.21 -0.81 -43.38
CA ALA A 179 -8.51 -1.78 -42.34
C ALA A 179 -7.26 -2.04 -41.50
N ASN A 180 -7.34 -1.76 -40.20
CA ASN A 180 -6.34 -2.16 -39.23
C ASN A 180 -6.85 -3.42 -38.54
N LEU A 181 -6.11 -4.52 -38.68
CA LEU A 181 -6.46 -5.82 -38.10
C LEU A 181 -5.38 -6.21 -37.10
N GLU A 182 -5.77 -6.59 -35.90
CA GLU A 182 -4.87 -7.14 -34.88
C GLU A 182 -5.42 -8.47 -34.38
N ALA A 183 -4.62 -9.52 -34.50
CA ALA A 183 -4.90 -10.83 -33.96
C ALA A 183 -3.93 -11.14 -32.82
N GLY A 184 -4.38 -11.95 -31.87
CA GLY A 184 -3.52 -12.40 -30.78
C GLY A 184 -3.99 -13.68 -30.11
N LEU A 185 -3.05 -14.31 -29.44
CA LEU A 185 -3.27 -15.50 -28.63
C LEU A 185 -2.49 -15.34 -27.33
N ASN A 186 -3.11 -15.66 -26.21
CA ASN A 186 -2.44 -15.84 -24.93
C ASN A 186 -2.53 -17.32 -24.57
N PHE A 187 -1.39 -17.96 -24.31
CA PHE A 187 -1.33 -19.37 -23.94
C PHE A 187 -0.07 -19.63 -23.12
N ALA A 188 -0.21 -20.28 -21.95
CA ALA A 188 0.91 -20.66 -21.09
C ALA A 188 1.90 -19.51 -20.83
N GLU A 189 1.39 -18.31 -20.51
CA GLU A 189 2.17 -17.08 -20.28
C GLU A 189 2.96 -16.56 -21.50
N TRP A 190 2.72 -17.13 -22.69
CA TRP A 190 3.15 -16.58 -23.95
C TRP A 190 2.04 -15.75 -24.58
N THR A 191 2.45 -14.64 -25.18
CA THR A 191 1.57 -13.69 -25.85
C THR A 191 2.03 -13.57 -27.29
N LEU A 192 1.23 -14.08 -28.21
CA LEU A 192 1.40 -13.87 -29.65
C LEU A 192 0.55 -12.68 -30.07
N ARG A 193 1.13 -11.75 -30.83
CA ARG A 193 0.44 -10.60 -31.41
C ARG A 193 0.87 -10.41 -32.85
N SER A 194 -0.09 -10.11 -33.72
CA SER A 194 0.14 -9.79 -35.12
C SER A 194 -0.77 -8.66 -35.55
N ARG A 195 -0.23 -7.66 -36.24
CA ARG A 195 -0.98 -6.49 -36.70
C ARG A 195 -0.66 -6.13 -38.13
N TYR A 196 -1.72 -5.98 -38.92
CA TYR A 196 -1.68 -5.60 -40.32
C TYR A 196 -2.50 -4.34 -40.58
N MET A 197 -2.03 -3.54 -41.52
CA MET A 197 -2.77 -2.41 -42.09
C MET A 197 -3.00 -2.70 -43.57
N LEU A 198 -4.26 -2.75 -43.98
CA LEU A 198 -4.67 -2.89 -45.37
C LEU A 198 -5.22 -1.54 -45.82
N THR A 199 -4.80 -1.06 -46.98
CA THR A 199 -5.33 0.16 -47.59
C THR A 199 -5.75 -0.09 -49.02
N ASN A 200 -6.83 0.55 -49.44
CA ASN A 200 -7.27 0.66 -50.82
C ASN A 200 -7.37 2.15 -51.15
N ASN A 201 -6.59 2.61 -52.12
CA ASN A 201 -6.65 3.97 -52.60
C ASN A 201 -6.98 3.94 -54.09
N ASP A 202 -8.21 4.29 -54.46
CA ASP A 202 -8.68 4.29 -55.85
C ASP A 202 -8.45 2.97 -56.61
N GLY A 203 -8.57 1.83 -55.90
CA GLY A 203 -8.36 0.49 -56.44
C GLY A 203 -6.94 -0.06 -56.24
N GLU A 204 -5.99 0.76 -55.78
CA GLU A 204 -4.65 0.31 -55.42
C GLU A 204 -4.65 -0.29 -54.01
N TYR A 205 -4.48 -1.62 -53.93
CA TYR A 205 -4.42 -2.35 -52.67
C TYR A 205 -3.00 -2.46 -52.16
N ARG A 206 -2.81 -2.15 -50.87
CA ARG A 206 -1.55 -2.31 -50.16
C ARG A 206 -1.80 -2.98 -48.81
N THR A 207 -0.88 -3.84 -48.41
CA THR A 207 -0.90 -4.53 -47.11
C THR A 207 0.45 -4.36 -46.44
N ASP A 208 0.46 -3.76 -45.27
CA ASP A 208 1.65 -3.56 -44.44
C ASP A 208 1.56 -4.42 -43.18
N SER A 209 2.61 -5.20 -42.92
CA SER A 209 2.79 -5.88 -41.63
C SER A 209 3.49 -4.93 -40.66
N LEU A 210 2.78 -4.50 -39.60
CA LEU A 210 3.34 -3.57 -38.62
C LEU A 210 4.20 -4.29 -37.58
N TYR A 211 3.76 -5.47 -37.15
CA TYR A 211 4.53 -6.37 -36.29
C TYR A 211 3.87 -7.76 -36.26
N THR A 212 4.69 -8.76 -35.99
CA THR A 212 4.26 -10.12 -35.63
C THR A 212 5.29 -10.70 -34.70
N TYR A 213 4.96 -10.85 -33.42
CA TYR A 213 5.90 -11.30 -32.41
C TYR A 213 5.25 -12.19 -31.37
N ALA A 214 6.06 -13.07 -30.79
CA ALA A 214 5.75 -13.75 -29.54
C ALA A 214 6.53 -13.07 -28.40
N GLU A 215 5.90 -12.92 -27.25
CA GLU A 215 6.54 -12.39 -26.05
C GLU A 215 6.27 -13.25 -24.80
N HIS A 216 7.20 -13.18 -23.86
CA HIS A 216 7.10 -13.79 -22.54
C HIS A 216 7.74 -12.88 -21.49
N VAL A 217 7.15 -12.84 -20.30
CA VAL A 217 7.63 -12.00 -19.18
C VAL A 217 8.31 -12.88 -18.12
N PHE A 218 9.62 -12.70 -17.97
CA PHE A 218 10.44 -13.31 -16.94
C PHE A 218 10.36 -12.48 -15.65
N GLN A 219 9.41 -12.83 -14.79
CA GLN A 219 9.01 -11.99 -13.66
C GLN A 219 10.08 -11.88 -12.57
N ALA A 220 10.78 -12.98 -12.27
CA ALA A 220 11.87 -12.97 -11.29
C ALA A 220 13.00 -12.01 -11.71
N GLN A 221 13.24 -11.90 -13.01
CA GLN A 221 14.23 -11.02 -13.61
C GLN A 221 13.68 -9.62 -13.90
N LYS A 222 12.36 -9.41 -13.79
CA LYS A 222 11.66 -8.16 -14.18
C LYS A 222 11.93 -7.77 -15.64
N MET A 223 12.04 -8.76 -16.52
CA MET A 223 12.34 -8.58 -17.96
C MET A 223 11.25 -9.17 -18.84
N ARG A 224 11.06 -8.59 -20.03
CA ARG A 224 10.21 -9.07 -21.11
C ARG A 224 11.08 -9.43 -22.31
N ALA A 225 10.93 -10.66 -22.79
CA ALA A 225 11.55 -11.10 -24.04
C ALA A 225 10.54 -11.07 -25.17
N GLN A 226 10.95 -10.59 -26.35
CA GLN A 226 10.15 -10.62 -27.57
C GLN A 226 10.96 -11.20 -28.72
N VAL A 227 10.31 -11.97 -29.59
CA VAL A 227 10.90 -12.57 -30.79
C VAL A 227 9.95 -12.47 -31.98
N GLY A 228 10.51 -12.14 -33.14
CA GLY A 228 9.78 -12.03 -34.40
C GLY A 228 10.00 -10.67 -35.06
N GLN A 229 8.99 -10.20 -35.80
CA GLN A 229 8.95 -8.85 -36.34
C GLN A 229 8.51 -7.89 -35.23
N ILE A 230 9.48 -7.23 -34.59
CA ILE A 230 9.32 -6.41 -33.40
C ILE A 230 9.68 -4.95 -33.68
N ASN A 231 9.02 -4.02 -32.98
CA ASN A 231 9.40 -2.62 -33.00
C ASN A 231 10.41 -2.36 -31.88
N VAL A 232 11.56 -1.79 -32.23
CA VAL A 232 12.59 -1.42 -31.26
C VAL A 232 12.15 -0.14 -30.56
N ASN A 233 11.94 -0.20 -29.25
CA ASN A 233 11.61 0.95 -28.43
C ASN A 233 12.89 1.51 -27.80
N SER A 234 13.63 2.35 -28.54
CA SER A 234 14.85 3.01 -28.06
C SER A 234 14.68 4.51 -28.07
N SER A 235 15.16 5.19 -27.03
CA SER A 235 15.23 6.66 -26.96
C SER A 235 16.23 7.26 -27.97
N LEU A 236 17.13 6.43 -28.51
CA LEU A 236 18.18 6.84 -29.44
C LEU A 236 17.88 6.47 -30.90
N PHE A 237 16.99 5.50 -31.13
CA PHE A 237 16.66 5.01 -32.47
C PHE A 237 15.16 4.80 -32.62
N SER A 238 14.54 5.51 -33.57
CA SER A 238 13.15 5.30 -33.96
C SER A 238 13.08 4.69 -35.37
N GLY A 239 12.11 3.80 -35.61
CA GLY A 239 11.35 3.93 -36.86
C GLY A 239 11.29 2.77 -37.84
N ALA A 240 11.74 1.55 -37.52
CA ALA A 240 11.40 0.40 -38.36
C ALA A 240 11.26 -0.90 -37.55
N PRO A 241 10.29 -1.77 -37.90
CA PRO A 241 10.25 -3.11 -37.34
C PRO A 241 11.48 -3.90 -37.79
N ILE A 242 12.11 -4.59 -36.86
CA ILE A 242 13.22 -5.52 -37.13
C ILE A 242 12.72 -6.96 -36.99
N ASN A 243 13.31 -7.89 -37.73
CA ASN A 243 13.15 -9.31 -37.47
C ASN A 243 14.26 -9.76 -36.53
N GLY A 244 13.94 -10.10 -35.29
CA GLY A 244 14.95 -10.46 -34.31
C GLY A 244 14.40 -10.77 -32.93
N VAL A 245 15.26 -10.59 -31.93
CA VAL A 245 14.98 -10.82 -30.52
C VAL A 245 15.33 -9.57 -29.73
N GLN A 246 14.51 -9.19 -28.75
CA GLN A 246 14.86 -8.18 -27.78
C GLN A 246 14.50 -8.59 -26.36
N LEU A 247 15.26 -8.09 -25.39
CA LEU A 247 15.03 -8.26 -23.97
C LEU A 247 14.99 -6.87 -23.33
N ILE A 248 13.85 -6.49 -22.78
CA ILE A 248 13.61 -5.15 -22.23
C ILE A 248 13.08 -5.22 -20.80
N PRO A 249 13.37 -4.23 -19.93
CA PRO A 249 12.77 -4.18 -18.60
C PRO A 249 11.24 -4.13 -18.66
N GLU A 250 10.58 -4.93 -17.83
CA GLU A 250 9.11 -4.93 -17.71
C GLU A 250 8.69 -3.82 -16.75
N GLN A 251 8.24 -2.68 -17.29
CA GLN A 251 7.89 -1.51 -16.48
C GLN A 251 6.75 -1.76 -15.50
N GLY A 252 5.81 -2.67 -15.81
CA GLY A 252 4.74 -3.05 -14.89
C GLY A 252 5.24 -3.81 -13.65
N LEU A 253 6.45 -4.39 -13.73
CA LEU A 253 7.12 -5.11 -12.64
C LEU A 253 8.30 -4.32 -12.06
N ALA A 254 8.72 -3.26 -12.75
CA ALA A 254 9.72 -2.33 -12.26
C ALA A 254 9.10 -1.51 -11.12
N GLN A 255 9.47 -1.86 -9.89
CA GLN A 255 9.19 -1.06 -8.69
C GLN A 255 9.89 0.30 -8.68
N ASP A 256 10.71 0.59 -9.70
CA ASP A 256 11.52 1.79 -9.75
C ASP A 256 10.66 3.00 -10.20
N THR A 257 9.73 3.40 -9.34
CA THR A 257 9.46 4.83 -9.21
C THR A 257 10.79 5.47 -8.83
N GLN A 258 11.44 6.14 -9.78
CA GLN A 258 12.60 7.00 -9.55
C GLN A 258 12.23 8.13 -8.58
N GLY A 259 12.11 7.78 -7.31
CA GLY A 259 11.84 8.68 -6.21
C GLY A 259 13.14 9.01 -5.49
N VAL A 260 13.05 9.97 -4.58
CA VAL A 260 14.14 10.25 -3.65
C VAL A 260 13.91 9.51 -2.33
N THR A 261 15.00 9.09 -1.70
CA THR A 261 14.95 8.62 -0.33
C THR A 261 15.08 9.82 0.62
N ILE A 262 14.13 9.96 1.54
CA ILE A 262 14.12 11.01 2.56
C ILE A 262 14.37 10.38 3.93
N ASN A 263 15.44 10.82 4.60
CA ASN A 263 15.73 10.44 5.97
C ASN A 263 15.37 11.57 6.94
N GLY A 264 14.85 11.23 8.11
CA GLY A 264 14.51 12.21 9.13
C GLY A 264 14.33 11.60 10.51
N ILE A 265 14.05 12.45 11.50
CA ILE A 265 13.73 12.03 12.86
C ILE A 265 12.41 12.70 13.26
N ALA A 266 11.41 11.90 13.63
CA ALA A 266 10.16 12.39 14.20
C ALA A 266 10.22 12.34 15.72
N ARG A 267 9.82 13.44 16.38
CA ARG A 267 9.86 13.56 17.85
C ARG A 267 8.63 12.99 18.54
N THR A 268 7.52 12.86 17.83
CA THR A 268 6.23 12.46 18.40
C THR A 268 5.84 11.08 17.89
N HIS A 269 5.20 10.30 18.77
CA HIS A 269 4.51 9.08 18.38
C HIS A 269 3.33 9.49 17.48
N GLN A 270 3.29 9.00 16.23
CA GLN A 270 2.34 9.39 15.17
C GLN A 270 2.58 10.78 14.53
N ALA A 271 3.78 11.00 13.98
CA ALA A 271 4.03 12.17 13.15
C ALA A 271 3.56 11.96 11.70
N ARG A 272 3.38 13.06 10.95
CA ARG A 272 3.10 13.03 9.51
C ARG A 272 4.17 13.81 8.79
N VAL A 273 4.79 13.18 7.79
CA VAL A 273 5.72 13.85 6.88
C VAL A 273 4.95 14.31 5.65
N GLU A 274 5.09 15.59 5.31
CA GLU A 274 4.61 16.17 4.06
C GLU A 274 5.81 16.62 3.24
N VAL A 275 5.91 16.12 2.01
CA VAL A 275 6.93 16.53 1.06
C VAL A 275 6.28 17.46 0.06
N ARG A 276 6.89 18.64 -0.13
CA ARG A 276 6.43 19.65 -1.08
C ARG A 276 7.47 19.91 -2.15
N GLN A 277 7.03 20.07 -3.39
CA GLN A 277 7.85 20.53 -4.51
C GLN A 277 7.13 21.66 -5.21
N SER A 278 7.83 22.79 -5.42
CA SER A 278 7.26 24.01 -5.98
C SER A 278 5.98 24.48 -5.25
N GLY A 279 5.96 24.32 -3.92
CA GLY A 279 4.84 24.72 -3.05
C GLY A 279 3.68 23.72 -2.96
N GLN A 280 3.61 22.71 -3.83
CA GLN A 280 2.55 21.70 -3.84
C GLN A 280 2.96 20.46 -3.04
N ILE A 281 2.04 19.86 -2.28
CA ILE A 281 2.29 18.58 -1.60
C ILE A 281 2.33 17.49 -2.67
N ILE A 282 3.44 16.75 -2.72
CA ILE A 282 3.66 15.65 -3.67
C ILE A 282 3.64 14.29 -3.00
N TYR A 283 3.82 14.25 -1.68
CA TYR A 283 3.83 13.01 -0.90
C TYR A 283 3.46 13.30 0.56
N THR A 284 2.64 12.44 1.15
CA THR A 284 2.37 12.47 2.58
C THR A 284 2.40 11.05 3.13
N ALA A 285 3.12 10.85 4.24
CA ALA A 285 3.19 9.56 4.89
C ALA A 285 3.21 9.74 6.42
N PRO A 286 2.47 8.91 7.17
CA PRO A 286 2.63 8.88 8.61
C PRO A 286 3.95 8.17 8.96
N VAL A 287 4.65 8.65 9.99
CA VAL A 287 5.92 8.08 10.47
C VAL A 287 5.91 7.91 11.99
N ASN A 288 6.64 6.91 12.46
CA ASN A 288 6.84 6.66 13.87
C ASN A 288 7.81 7.63 14.53
N ALA A 289 7.70 7.76 15.86
CA ALA A 289 8.70 8.46 16.65
C ALA A 289 10.06 7.77 16.46
N GLY A 290 11.12 8.57 16.32
CA GLY A 290 12.46 8.10 16.02
C GLY A 290 12.89 8.35 14.58
N ALA A 291 14.02 7.76 14.21
CA ALA A 291 14.57 7.86 12.87
C ALA A 291 13.67 7.12 11.86
N PHE A 292 13.42 7.75 10.71
CA PHE A 292 12.64 7.16 9.62
C PHE A 292 13.35 7.37 8.28
N THR A 293 13.06 6.45 7.37
CA THR A 293 13.48 6.50 5.96
C THR A 293 12.23 6.31 5.11
N LEU A 294 11.95 7.27 4.23
CA LEU A 294 10.91 7.18 3.22
C LEU A 294 11.58 6.91 1.88
N GLU A 295 11.44 5.70 1.36
CA GLU A 295 11.93 5.31 0.05
C GLU A 295 10.94 5.70 -1.04
N ASN A 296 11.42 5.92 -2.26
CA ASN A 296 10.60 6.11 -3.46
C ASN A 296 9.62 7.30 -3.41
N VAL A 297 9.96 8.39 -2.71
CA VAL A 297 9.14 9.61 -2.70
C VAL A 297 9.08 10.18 -4.13
N PRO A 298 7.88 10.28 -4.76
CA PRO A 298 7.76 10.72 -6.15
C PRO A 298 8.35 12.10 -6.38
N ILE A 299 8.91 12.33 -7.56
CA ILE A 299 9.40 13.66 -7.98
C ILE A 299 8.57 14.11 -9.19
N ILE A 300 8.00 15.31 -9.13
CA ILE A 300 7.38 15.93 -10.31
C ILE A 300 8.53 16.44 -11.20
N ARG A 301 8.84 15.69 -12.25
CA ARG A 301 9.70 16.20 -13.34
C ARG A 301 8.85 17.07 -14.24
N SER A 302 9.16 18.37 -14.30
CA SER A 302 8.69 19.21 -15.39
C SER A 302 9.22 18.61 -16.69
N LYS A 303 8.34 18.03 -17.50
CA LYS A 303 8.68 17.70 -18.89
C LYS A 303 8.89 19.04 -19.59
N TYR A 304 10.15 19.40 -19.85
CA TYR A 304 10.47 20.35 -20.92
C TYR A 304 9.89 19.75 -22.20
N ARG A 305 8.80 20.34 -22.69
CA ARG A 305 8.30 20.09 -24.04
C ARG A 305 9.22 20.88 -24.97
N PRO A 306 9.88 20.27 -25.97
CA PRO A 306 10.47 21.03 -27.06
C PRO A 306 9.38 21.80 -27.83
#